data_AF-A0AAX0H932-F1
#
_entry.id   AF-A0AAX0H932-F1
#
_cell.length_a   1.000
_cell.length_b   1.000
_cell.length_c   1.000
_cell.angle_alpha   90.00
_cell.angle_beta   90.00
_cell.angle_gamma   90.00
#
_symmetry.space_group_name_H-M   'P 1'
#
loop_
_entity.id
_entity.type
_entity.pdbx_description
1 polymer ?
#
loop_
_entity_poly.entity_id
_entity_poly.type
_entity_poly.pdbx_seq_one_letter_code
_entity_poly.pdbx_strand_id
1 'polypeptide(L)' 'MQVSFRLDDDLADRLDNLAKETKRSKSFYFKEAISNLLDDFDDYKDAIKSIKDSENQRTYTIDDMAKKYGILL' A
#
# COMPACT_ATOMS: atom_id res chain seq x y z
N MET A 1 -20.80 10.91 2.59
CA MET A 1 -20.58 10.58 4.02
C MET A 1 -19.52 11.53 4.56
N GLN A 2 -19.65 12.01 5.80
CA GLN A 2 -18.68 12.90 6.43
C GLN A 2 -18.03 12.17 7.61
N VAL A 3 -16.70 12.25 7.71
CA VAL A 3 -15.92 11.68 8.81
C VAL A 3 -15.10 12.81 9.43
N SER A 4 -15.02 12.83 10.76
CA SER A 4 -14.25 13.80 11.53
C SER A 4 -13.17 13.08 12.32
N PHE A 5 -11.98 13.65 12.36
CA PHE A 5 -10.82 13.11 13.05
C PHE A 5 -10.23 14.19 13.95
N ARG A 6 -9.76 13.79 15.14
CA ARG A 6 -8.92 14.62 15.99
C ARG A 6 -7.47 14.25 15.75
N LEU A 7 -6.65 15.25 15.45
CA LEU A 7 -5.21 15.11 15.35
C LEU A 7 -4.57 15.67 16.61
N ASP A 8 -3.41 15.15 16.97
CA ASP A 8 -2.50 15.86 17.86
C ASP A 8 -1.90 17.10 17.16
N ASP A 9 -1.33 18.00 17.95
CA ASP A 9 -0.86 19.29 17.46
C ASP A 9 0.31 19.14 16.47
N ASP A 10 1.24 18.20 16.71
CA ASP A 10 2.39 17.96 15.82
C ASP A 10 1.94 17.50 14.43
N LEU A 11 1.02 16.53 14.38
CA LEU A 11 0.51 16.00 13.13
C LEU A 11 -0.33 17.03 12.37
N ALA A 12 -1.10 17.84 13.10
CA ALA A 12 -1.86 18.94 12.52
C ALA A 12 -0.91 19.97 11.87
N ASP A 13 0.15 20.38 12.56
CA ASP A 13 1.12 21.34 12.04
C ASP A 13 1.87 20.81 10.82
N ARG A 14 2.28 19.53 10.85
CA ARG A 14 2.93 18.88 9.70
C ARG A 14 2.02 18.78 8.49
N LEU A 15 0.74 18.43 8.69
CA LEU A 15 -0.25 18.40 7.62
C LEU A 15 -0.51 19.79 7.05
N ASP A 16 -0.54 20.81 7.89
CA ASP A 16 -0.71 22.21 7.48
C ASP A 16 0.45 22.70 6.63
N ASN A 17 1.68 22.39 7.02
CA ASN A 17 2.87 22.74 6.26
C ASN A 17 2.90 22.03 4.90
N LEU A 18 2.62 20.72 4.88
CA LEU A 18 2.54 19.95 3.64
C LEU A 18 1.48 20.53 2.68
N ALA A 19 0.29 20.83 3.19
CA ALA A 19 -0.79 21.41 2.40
C ALA A 19 -0.41 22.77 1.78
N LYS A 20 0.26 23.63 2.56
CA LYS A 20 0.74 24.94 2.09
C LYS A 20 1.83 24.81 1.03
N GLU A 21 2.82 23.94 1.27
CA GLU A 21 3.96 23.73 0.38
C GLU A 21 3.52 23.23 -0.99
N THR A 22 2.61 22.25 -1.03
CA THR A 22 2.16 21.62 -2.27
C THR A 22 0.96 22.31 -2.92
N LYS A 23 0.41 23.35 -2.27
CA LYS A 23 -0.81 24.05 -2.67
C LYS A 23 -2.00 23.10 -2.84
N ARG A 24 -2.14 22.13 -1.94
CA ARG A 24 -3.25 21.17 -1.88
C ARG A 24 -4.04 21.34 -0.60
N SER A 25 -5.30 20.90 -0.60
CA SER A 25 -6.11 20.92 0.62
C SER A 25 -5.69 19.80 1.58
N LYS A 26 -5.85 20.00 2.89
CA LYS A 26 -5.68 18.91 3.88
C LYS A 26 -6.56 17.70 3.57
N SER A 27 -7.77 17.95 3.07
CA SER A 27 -8.71 16.92 2.64
C SER A 27 -8.22 16.07 1.47
N PHE A 28 -7.33 16.58 0.62
CA PHE A 28 -6.68 15.79 -0.41
C PHE A 28 -5.80 14.72 0.24
N TYR A 29 -4.94 15.10 1.18
CA TYR A 29 -4.07 14.16 1.88
C TYR A 29 -4.80 13.14 2.72
N PHE A 30 -5.91 13.50 3.36
CA PHE A 30 -6.74 12.51 4.04
C PHE A 30 -7.31 11.47 3.08
N LYS A 31 -7.76 11.88 1.89
CA LYS A 31 -8.27 10.95 0.87
C LYS A 31 -7.17 10.02 0.38
N GLU A 32 -6.00 10.57 0.06
CA GLU A 32 -4.84 9.78 -0.39
C GLU A 32 -4.41 8.78 0.69
N ALA A 33 -4.29 9.23 1.95
CA ALA A 33 -3.89 8.35 3.05
C ALA A 33 -4.88 7.19 3.26
N ILE A 34 -6.19 7.46 3.15
CA ILE A 34 -7.21 6.41 3.26
C ILE A 34 -7.16 5.48 2.05
N SER A 35 -7.00 6.01 0.83
CA SER A 35 -6.89 5.19 -0.38
C SER A 35 -5.69 4.24 -0.29
N ASN A 36 -4.51 4.78 0.01
CA ASN A 36 -3.28 3.99 0.11
C ASN A 36 -3.40 2.93 1.21
N LEU A 37 -4.01 3.25 2.36
CA LEU A 37 -4.23 2.26 3.41
C LEU A 37 -5.13 1.11 2.92
N LEU A 38 -6.20 1.43 2.19
CA LEU A 38 -7.12 0.41 1.67
C LEU A 38 -6.41 -0.45 0.62
N ASP A 39 -5.65 0.16 -0.28
CA ASP A 39 -4.88 -0.53 -1.31
C ASP A 39 -3.84 -1.47 -0.66
N ASP A 40 -3.07 -0.99 0.33
CA ASP A 40 -2.12 -1.81 1.10
C ASP A 40 -2.79 -3.01 1.78
N PHE A 41 -4.00 -2.83 2.31
CA PHE A 41 -4.76 -3.90 2.95
C PHE A 41 -5.29 -4.94 1.96
N ASP A 42 -5.69 -4.51 0.78
CA ASP A 42 -6.17 -5.42 -0.26
C ASP A 42 -5.00 -6.22 -0.86
N ASP A 43 -3.87 -5.58 -1.13
CA ASP A 43 -2.63 -6.24 -1.54
C ASP A 43 -2.17 -7.26 -0.48
N TYR A 44 -2.21 -6.90 0.80
CA TYR A 44 -1.88 -7.82 1.88
C TYR A 44 -2.80 -9.04 1.92
N LYS A 45 -4.12 -8.85 1.74
CA LYS A 45 -5.07 -9.97 1.70
C LYS A 45 -4.78 -10.90 0.53
N ASP A 46 -4.50 -10.34 -0.64
CA ASP A 46 -4.20 -11.11 -1.84
C ASP A 46 -2.91 -11.91 -1.67
N ALA A 47 -1.87 -11.32 -1.06
CA ALA A 47 -0.64 -12.02 -0.72
C ALA A 47 -0.89 -13.19 0.24
N ILE A 48 -1.65 -12.98 1.32
CA ILE A 48 -1.99 -14.04 2.28
C ILE A 48 -2.82 -15.15 1.61
N LYS A 49 -3.77 -14.78 0.74
CA LYS A 49 -4.55 -15.76 -0.02
C LYS A 49 -3.65 -16.58 -0.95
N SER A 50 -2.75 -15.92 -1.68
CA SER A 50 -1.78 -16.59 -2.56
C SER A 50 -0.92 -17.59 -1.79
N ILE A 51 -0.43 -17.23 -0.60
CA ILE A 51 0.33 -18.14 0.27
C ILE A 51 -0.51 -19.37 0.60
N LYS A 52 -1.73 -19.19 1.12
CA LYS A 52 -2.63 -20.30 1.47
C LYS A 52 -2.95 -21.20 0.28
N ASP A 53 -3.25 -20.60 -0.88
CA ASP A 53 -3.54 -21.35 -2.10
C ASP A 53 -2.32 -22.13 -2.61
N SER A 54 -1.11 -21.65 -2.31
CA SER A 54 0.17 -22.26 -2.69
C SER A 54 0.66 -23.35 -1.74
N GLU A 55 0.14 -23.46 -0.51
CA GLU A 55 0.57 -24.48 0.49
C GLU A 55 0.48 -25.92 -0.06
N ASN A 56 -0.42 -26.16 -1.01
CA ASN A 56 -0.61 -27.47 -1.66
C ASN A 56 -0.15 -27.50 -3.13
N GLN A 57 0.58 -26.49 -3.59
CA GLN A 57 1.07 -26.39 -4.97
C GLN A 57 2.58 -26.65 -5.06
N ARG A 58 3.04 -27.12 -6.23
CA ARG A 58 4.48 -27.23 -6.49
C ARG A 58 5.09 -25.84 -6.58
N THR A 59 6.03 -25.55 -5.69
CA THR A 59 6.85 -24.34 -5.75
C THR A 59 8.08 -24.56 -6.64
N TYR A 60 8.57 -23.48 -7.23
CA TYR A 60 9.78 -23.48 -8.05
C TYR A 60 10.69 -22.36 -7.53
N THR A 61 12.00 -22.58 -7.59
CA THR A 61 12.94 -21.50 -7.29
C THR A 61 12.94 -20.48 -8.42
N ILE A 62 13.46 -19.29 -8.14
CA ILE A 62 13.66 -18.26 -9.15
C ILE A 62 14.58 -18.79 -10.28
N ASP A 63 15.61 -19.58 -9.95
CA ASP A 63 16.52 -20.19 -10.93
C ASP A 63 15.82 -21.21 -11.84
N ASP A 64 14.91 -22.02 -11.29
CA ASP A 64 14.13 -22.98 -12.08
C ASP A 64 13.26 -22.26 -13.10
N MET A 65 12.63 -21.15 -12.69
CA MET A 65 11.80 -20.33 -13.58
C MET A 65 12.66 -19.58 -14.61
N ALA A 66 13.80 -19.01 -14.21
CA ALA A 66 14.72 -18.33 -15.10
C ALA A 66 15.22 -19.25 -16.22
N LYS A 67 15.64 -20.47 -15.89
CA LYS A 67 16.01 -21.51 -16.87
C LYS A 67 14.85 -21.88 -17.79
N LYS A 68 13.64 -22.03 -17.24
CA LYS A 68 12.44 -22.40 -18.01
C LYS A 68 12.05 -21.34 -19.05
N TYR A 69 12.18 -20.07 -18.71
CA TYR A 69 11.79 -18.95 -19.57
C TYR A 69 12.96 -18.32 -20.35
N GLY A 70 14.18 -18.82 -20.18
CA GLY A 70 15.37 -18.30 -20.87
C GLY A 70 15.78 -16.90 -20.40
N ILE A 71 15.45 -16.54 -19.16
CA ILE A 71 15.84 -15.28 -18.54
C ILE A 71 17.18 -15.51 -17.86
N LEU A 72 18.19 -14.69 -18.19
CA LEU A 72 19.45 -14.63 -17.44
C LEU A 72 19.23 -13.73 -16.23
N LEU A 73 19.35 -14.29 -15.02
CA LEU A 73 19.43 -13.55 -13.77
C LEU A 73 20.88 -13.32 -13.37
#